data_AF-A0A443RN06-F1
#
_entry.id   AF-A0A443RN06-F1
#
_cell.length_a   1.000
_cell.length_b   1.000
_cell.length_c   1.000
_cell.angle_alpha   90.00
_cell.angle_beta   90.00
_cell.angle_gamma   90.00
#
_symmetry.space_group_name_H-M   'P 1'
#
loop_
_entity.id
_entity.type
_entity.pdbx_description
1 polymer ?
#
loop_
_entity_poly.entity_id
_entity_poly.type
_entity_poly.pdbx_seq_one_letter_code
_entity_poly.pdbx_strand_id
1 'polypeptide(L)'
;MPRFKFKRLILIVIIVICLIIILVQIRFMHNNRTKHFLQKYEAFRKASLINKRRWSSNRTYHWQRDFKPWFLTNGTLRPQINVSEFSELAIWPDEIDSDESDRIINQLMYLPPNYESLRKNGVMKTILIYSNRQNGQTKPMKTGRDIFITDNCPVDLCSITNDMKLFHTVDAILFNSMAYGPFHKKSKNQVWIYYLLESPLNSKRLFEMNDQFINMIASYRRDSDIVTPYEKFVSIEDDDENKVNNLR
;
A
#
# COMPACT_ATOMS: atom_id res chain seq x y z
N MET A 1 -22.46 -65.44 -21.87
CA MET A 1 -21.86 -65.19 -20.53
C MET A 1 -21.39 -63.73 -20.43
N PRO A 2 -21.88 -62.91 -19.48
CA PRO A 2 -21.74 -61.46 -19.52
C PRO A 2 -20.57 -60.95 -18.64
N ARG A 3 -19.32 -61.26 -19.00
CA ARG A 3 -18.13 -60.76 -18.26
C ARG A 3 -17.82 -59.27 -18.51
N PHE A 4 -18.40 -58.67 -19.55
CA PHE A 4 -18.12 -57.27 -19.95
C PHE A 4 -18.85 -56.22 -19.10
N LYS A 5 -20.03 -56.56 -18.53
CA LYS A 5 -20.83 -55.61 -17.73
C LYS A 5 -20.24 -55.37 -16.33
N PHE A 6 -19.60 -56.38 -15.75
CA PHE A 6 -19.03 -56.31 -14.40
C PHE A 6 -17.78 -55.41 -14.33
N LYS A 7 -16.88 -55.51 -15.33
CA LYS A 7 -15.68 -54.64 -15.40
C LYS A 7 -16.03 -53.16 -15.58
N ARG A 8 -17.06 -52.85 -16.37
CA ARG A 8 -17.57 -51.47 -16.52
C ARG A 8 -18.20 -50.95 -15.24
N LEU A 9 -18.94 -51.79 -14.50
CA LEU A 9 -19.53 -51.40 -13.22
C LEU A 9 -18.44 -51.07 -12.18
N ILE A 10 -17.40 -51.90 -12.08
CA ILE A 10 -16.26 -51.65 -11.18
C ILE A 10 -15.55 -50.34 -11.55
N LEU A 11 -15.31 -50.10 -12.84
CA LEU A 11 -14.65 -48.87 -13.30
C LEU A 11 -15.48 -47.62 -12.95
N ILE A 12 -16.80 -47.67 -13.12
CA ILE A 12 -17.71 -46.57 -12.74
C ILE A 12 -17.66 -46.32 -11.23
N VAL A 13 -17.68 -47.37 -10.41
CA VAL A 13 -17.59 -47.24 -8.95
C VAL A 13 -16.26 -46.60 -8.53
N ILE A 14 -15.15 -47.01 -9.14
CA ILE A 14 -13.84 -46.40 -8.87
C ILE A 14 -13.82 -44.92 -9.26
N ILE A 15 -14.34 -44.55 -10.44
CA ILE A 15 -14.41 -43.15 -10.88
C ILE A 15 -15.25 -42.30 -9.92
N VAL A 16 -16.41 -42.80 -9.48
CA VAL A 16 -17.28 -42.10 -8.52
C VAL A 16 -16.58 -41.91 -7.18
N ILE A 17 -15.88 -42.93 -6.67
CA ILE A 17 -15.10 -42.82 -5.43
C ILE A 17 -13.98 -41.79 -5.57
N CYS A 18 -13.24 -41.79 -6.68
CA CYS A 18 -12.19 -40.80 -6.93
C CYS A 18 -12.76 -39.37 -6.99
N LEU A 19 -13.90 -39.16 -7.67
CA LEU A 19 -14.56 -37.85 -7.72
C LEU A 19 -15.00 -37.38 -6.33
N ILE A 20 -15.55 -38.27 -5.49
CA ILE A 20 -15.92 -37.96 -4.11
C ILE A 20 -14.68 -37.55 -3.30
N ILE A 21 -13.57 -38.28 -3.40
CA ILE A 21 -12.31 -37.94 -2.70
C ILE A 21 -11.78 -36.57 -3.14
N ILE A 22 -11.80 -36.28 -4.44
CA ILE A 22 -11.38 -34.98 -4.98
C ILE A 22 -12.27 -33.86 -4.44
N LEU A 23 -13.59 -34.03 -4.43
CA LEU A 23 -14.53 -33.04 -3.90
C LEU A 23 -14.32 -32.79 -2.40
N VAL A 24 -14.06 -33.85 -1.63
CA VAL A 24 -13.73 -33.74 -0.19
C VAL A 24 -12.42 -32.99 0.01
N GLN A 25 -11.39 -33.27 -0.78
CA GLN A 25 -10.11 -32.56 -0.72
C GLN A 25 -10.25 -31.07 -1.09
N ILE A 26 -11.01 -30.75 -2.15
CA ILE A 26 -11.29 -29.37 -2.55
C ILE A 26 -12.02 -28.62 -1.42
N ARG A 27 -13.05 -29.25 -0.82
CA ARG A 27 -13.83 -28.63 0.27
C ARG A 27 -12.99 -28.45 1.54
N PHE A 28 -12.14 -29.42 1.87
CA PHE A 28 -11.20 -29.33 2.99
C PHE A 28 -10.17 -28.21 2.77
N MET A 29 -9.59 -28.11 1.58
CA MET A 29 -8.65 -27.05 1.20
C MET A 29 -9.31 -25.66 1.24
N HIS A 30 -10.54 -25.54 0.73
CA HIS A 30 -11.27 -24.27 0.79
C HIS A 30 -11.58 -23.88 2.25
N ASN A 31 -12.07 -24.82 3.07
CA ASN A 31 -12.42 -24.56 4.46
C ASN A 31 -11.19 -24.16 5.29
N ASN A 32 -10.05 -24.83 5.09
CA ASN A 32 -8.80 -24.48 5.79
C ASN A 32 -8.27 -23.12 5.38
N ARG A 33 -8.35 -22.74 4.10
CA ARG A 33 -8.01 -21.39 3.64
C ARG A 33 -8.90 -20.33 4.30
N THR A 34 -10.21 -20.56 4.35
CA THR A 34 -11.16 -19.63 4.97
C THR A 34 -10.91 -19.49 6.47
N LYS A 35 -10.67 -20.60 7.18
CA LYS A 35 -10.35 -20.59 8.62
C LYS A 35 -9.06 -19.84 8.93
N HIS A 36 -8.00 -20.07 8.15
CA HIS A 36 -6.74 -19.37 8.32
C HIS A 36 -6.87 -17.86 8.07
N PHE A 37 -7.67 -17.47 7.07
CA PHE A 37 -7.98 -16.06 6.80
C PHE A 37 -8.75 -15.41 7.96
N LEU A 38 -9.80 -16.07 8.46
CA LEU A 38 -10.61 -15.57 9.59
C LEU A 38 -9.78 -15.44 10.87
N GLN A 39 -8.94 -16.43 11.17
CA GLN A 39 -8.07 -16.39 12.34
C GLN A 39 -7.04 -15.25 12.24
N LYS A 40 -6.45 -15.03 11.06
CA LYS A 40 -5.53 -13.91 10.81
C LYS A 40 -6.26 -12.56 10.92
N TYR A 41 -7.48 -12.47 10.39
CA TYR A 41 -8.33 -11.28 10.51
C TYR A 41 -8.68 -10.95 11.97
N GLU A 42 -9.06 -11.94 12.77
CA GLU A 42 -9.35 -11.74 14.19
C GLU A 42 -8.11 -11.35 15.00
N ALA A 43 -6.94 -11.92 14.69
CA ALA A 43 -5.68 -11.54 15.31
C ALA A 43 -5.30 -10.09 14.96
N PHE A 44 -5.46 -9.68 13.70
CA PHE A 44 -5.25 -8.30 13.25
C PHE A 44 -6.23 -7.33 13.92
N ARG A 45 -7.52 -7.68 13.97
CA ARG A 45 -8.56 -6.90 14.67
C ARG A 45 -8.25 -6.74 16.16
N LYS A 46 -7.82 -7.81 16.85
CA LYS A 46 -7.44 -7.74 18.27
C LYS A 46 -6.18 -6.91 18.49
N ALA A 47 -5.17 -7.02 17.63
CA ALA A 47 -3.96 -6.18 17.70
C ALA A 47 -4.29 -4.70 17.47
N SER A 48 -5.18 -4.38 16.53
CA SER A 48 -5.72 -3.03 16.28
C SER A 48 -6.44 -2.46 17.51
N LEU A 49 -7.21 -3.28 18.23
CA LEU A 49 -7.93 -2.84 19.43
C LEU A 49 -6.99 -2.55 20.62
N ILE A 50 -5.87 -3.26 20.73
CA ILE A 50 -4.89 -3.09 21.82
C ILE A 50 -4.04 -1.83 21.65
N ASN A 51 -3.81 -1.39 20.41
CA ASN A 51 -2.99 -0.22 20.08
C ASN A 51 -3.78 1.07 19.86
N LYS A 52 -5.06 1.14 20.26
CA LYS A 52 -5.85 2.38 20.19
C LYS A 52 -5.21 3.49 21.04
N ARG A 53 -4.23 4.20 20.45
CA ARG A 53 -3.72 5.47 20.96
C ARG A 53 -4.90 6.42 20.98
N ARG A 54 -5.10 7.06 22.14
CA ARG A 54 -6.25 7.92 22.41
C ARG A 54 -6.38 8.97 21.30
N TRP A 55 -7.54 8.98 20.65
CA TRP A 55 -7.89 9.95 19.61
C TRP A 55 -7.73 11.39 20.12
N SER A 56 -7.18 12.26 19.27
CA SER A 56 -7.16 13.71 19.47
C SER A 56 -7.43 14.35 18.10
N SER A 57 -8.52 15.12 18.02
CA SER A 57 -8.89 15.92 16.84
C SER A 57 -7.76 16.86 16.38
N ASN A 58 -6.82 17.20 17.28
CA ASN A 58 -5.75 18.15 17.04
C ASN A 58 -4.66 17.63 16.07
N ARG A 59 -4.71 16.35 15.69
CA ARG A 59 -3.73 15.74 14.76
C ARG A 59 -4.28 15.53 13.35
N THR A 60 -5.49 16.03 13.07
CA THR A 60 -6.08 16.03 11.73
C THR A 60 -5.88 17.39 11.09
N TYR A 61 -5.32 17.40 9.88
CA TYR A 61 -5.13 18.64 9.15
C TYR A 61 -6.42 19.07 8.45
N HIS A 62 -6.82 20.31 8.71
CA HIS A 62 -7.91 20.98 8.03
C HIS A 62 -7.37 22.27 7.41
N TRP A 63 -7.38 22.38 6.08
CA TRP A 63 -6.94 23.61 5.43
C TRP A 63 -8.05 24.65 5.38
N GLN A 64 -7.66 25.91 5.48
CA GLN A 64 -8.55 27.06 5.37
C GLN A 64 -8.98 27.25 3.91
N ARG A 65 -10.25 27.59 3.69
CA ARG A 65 -10.87 27.63 2.35
C ARG A 65 -10.19 28.59 1.39
N ASP A 66 -9.60 29.67 1.91
CA ASP A 66 -8.99 30.75 1.12
C ASP A 66 -7.71 30.31 0.39
N PHE A 67 -7.07 29.21 0.81
CA PHE A 67 -5.81 28.74 0.21
C PHE A 67 -5.85 27.25 -0.10
N LYS A 68 -5.60 26.91 -1.37
CA LYS A 68 -5.55 25.51 -1.84
C LYS A 68 -4.20 24.85 -1.43
N PRO A 69 -4.20 23.61 -0.91
CA PRO A 69 -2.99 22.82 -0.66
C PRO A 69 -2.17 22.57 -1.92
N TRP A 70 -0.85 22.42 -1.76
CA TRP A 70 0.15 22.34 -2.84
C TRP A 70 -0.07 21.24 -3.89
N PHE A 71 -0.76 20.17 -3.53
CA PHE A 71 -1.08 19.05 -4.42
C PHE A 71 -2.34 19.30 -5.26
N LEU A 72 -3.06 20.41 -5.02
CA LEU A 72 -4.16 20.87 -5.87
C LEU A 72 -3.64 21.87 -6.91
N THR A 73 -4.36 21.98 -8.03
CA THR A 73 -4.09 22.98 -9.06
C THR A 73 -4.13 24.39 -8.47
N ASN A 74 -3.08 25.18 -8.74
CA ASN A 74 -2.84 26.52 -8.20
C ASN A 74 -2.75 26.57 -6.66
N GLY A 75 -2.49 25.44 -6.01
CA GLY A 75 -2.28 25.37 -4.58
C GLY A 75 -0.96 25.98 -4.13
N THR A 76 -1.02 26.84 -3.12
CA THR A 76 0.14 27.52 -2.53
C THR A 76 0.39 27.12 -1.09
N LEU A 77 -0.60 26.51 -0.42
CA LEU A 77 -0.50 26.13 0.97
C LEU A 77 0.39 24.89 1.13
N ARG A 78 1.47 25.05 1.91
CA ARG A 78 2.54 24.06 2.06
C ARG A 78 2.89 23.88 3.53
N PRO A 79 3.28 22.65 3.92
CA PRO A 79 3.74 22.44 5.28
C PRO A 79 5.04 23.20 5.52
N GLN A 80 5.16 23.81 6.69
CA GLN A 80 6.26 24.67 7.08
C GLN A 80 7.17 23.95 8.05
N ILE A 81 8.47 23.95 7.76
CA ILE A 81 9.49 23.23 8.55
C ILE A 81 9.54 23.70 10.01
N ASN A 82 9.23 24.97 10.27
CA ASN A 82 9.26 25.57 11.60
C ASN A 82 7.95 25.40 12.39
N VAL A 83 6.98 24.67 11.86
CA VAL A 83 5.67 24.44 12.50
C VAL A 83 5.56 22.97 12.88
N SER A 84 5.57 22.70 14.19
CA SER A 84 5.61 21.32 14.73
C SER A 84 4.36 20.50 14.41
N GLU A 85 3.22 21.16 14.21
CA GLU A 85 1.94 20.53 13.85
C GLU A 85 2.07 19.57 12.67
N PHE A 86 2.83 19.94 11.62
CA PHE A 86 3.04 19.10 10.44
C PHE A 86 3.81 17.80 10.74
N SER A 87 4.61 17.78 11.80
CA SER A 87 5.33 16.58 12.25
C SER A 87 4.53 15.74 13.25
N GLU A 88 3.41 16.27 13.74
CA GLU A 88 2.53 15.64 14.72
C GLU A 88 1.23 15.10 14.10
N LEU A 89 1.01 15.31 12.79
CA LEU A 89 -0.16 14.81 12.08
C LEU A 89 -0.32 13.29 12.22
N ALA A 90 -1.56 12.85 12.40
CA ALA A 90 -1.91 11.44 12.45
C ALA A 90 -1.82 10.84 11.04
N ILE A 91 -0.76 10.08 10.77
CA ILE A 91 -0.48 9.50 9.45
C ILE A 91 -0.73 7.99 9.41
N TRP A 92 -0.85 7.33 10.58
CA TRP A 92 -1.05 5.88 10.69
C TRP A 92 -2.53 5.51 10.88
N PRO A 93 -2.96 4.32 10.42
CA PRO A 93 -4.36 3.90 10.51
C PRO A 93 -4.88 3.79 11.93
N ASP A 94 -4.04 3.44 12.89
CA ASP A 94 -4.39 3.31 14.32
C ASP A 94 -4.45 4.66 15.07
N GLU A 95 -4.08 5.76 14.43
CA GLU A 95 -4.08 7.10 15.04
C GLU A 95 -5.39 7.87 14.84
N ILE A 96 -6.28 7.38 13.99
CA ILE A 96 -7.59 7.98 13.69
C ILE A 96 -8.70 6.94 13.88
N ASP A 97 -9.65 7.23 14.77
CA ASP A 97 -10.76 6.33 15.13
C ASP A 97 -12.11 6.73 14.48
N SER A 98 -12.07 7.63 13.48
CA SER A 98 -13.27 8.11 12.79
C SER A 98 -13.32 7.63 11.34
N ASP A 99 -14.47 7.11 10.92
CA ASP A 99 -14.78 6.74 9.53
C ASP A 99 -14.74 7.94 8.54
N GLU A 100 -14.55 9.16 9.04
CA GLU A 100 -14.62 10.41 8.26
C GLU A 100 -13.27 10.85 7.66
N SER A 101 -12.13 10.37 8.15
CA SER A 101 -10.80 10.80 7.66
C SER A 101 -10.02 9.66 7.02
N ASP A 102 -9.56 9.90 5.80
CA ASP A 102 -8.75 8.96 5.01
C ASP A 102 -7.23 9.17 5.16
N ARG A 103 -6.79 10.12 6.01
CA ARG A 103 -5.39 10.49 6.24
C ARG A 103 -4.60 10.99 5.03
N ILE A 104 -5.16 11.01 3.83
CA ILE A 104 -4.44 11.36 2.60
C ILE A 104 -3.81 12.75 2.72
N ILE A 105 -4.59 13.71 3.20
CA ILE A 105 -4.13 15.09 3.35
C ILE A 105 -3.09 15.19 4.47
N ASN A 106 -3.29 14.48 5.59
CA ASN A 106 -2.29 14.41 6.64
C ASN A 106 -0.95 13.90 6.10
N GLN A 107 -0.98 12.82 5.31
CA GLN A 107 0.21 12.23 4.70
C GLN A 107 0.89 13.17 3.70
N LEU A 108 0.12 13.93 2.91
CA LEU A 108 0.65 14.92 1.95
C LEU A 108 1.17 16.21 2.61
N MET A 109 0.70 16.54 3.81
CA MET A 109 1.12 17.71 4.58
C MET A 109 2.14 17.36 5.68
N TYR A 110 2.50 16.09 5.84
CA TYR A 110 3.44 15.66 6.86
C TYR A 110 4.88 16.08 6.54
N LEU A 111 5.58 16.61 7.56
CA LEU A 111 7.02 16.82 7.50
C LEU A 111 7.71 15.97 8.58
N PRO A 112 8.77 15.21 8.24
CA PRO A 112 9.53 14.47 9.25
C PRO A 112 10.07 15.40 10.35
N PRO A 113 10.14 14.93 11.60
CA PRO A 113 10.78 15.70 12.66
C PRO A 113 12.25 15.94 12.30
N ASN A 114 12.75 17.13 12.62
CA ASN A 114 14.13 17.55 12.32
C ASN A 114 14.49 17.58 10.83
N TYR A 115 13.50 17.74 9.93
CA TYR A 115 13.73 17.76 8.49
C TYR A 115 14.76 18.82 8.04
N GLU A 116 14.78 19.99 8.68
CA GLU A 116 15.80 21.02 8.40
C GLU A 116 17.23 20.52 8.66
N SER A 117 17.42 19.80 9.77
CA SER A 117 18.73 19.24 10.13
C SER A 117 19.14 18.15 9.14
N LEU A 118 18.19 17.30 8.71
CA LEU A 118 18.45 16.30 7.66
C LEU A 118 18.87 16.96 6.34
N ARG A 119 18.23 18.09 6.00
CA ARG A 119 18.53 18.88 4.81
C ARG A 119 19.94 19.48 4.87
N LYS A 120 20.29 20.12 5.99
CA LYS A 120 21.63 20.69 6.22
C LYS A 120 22.74 19.64 6.17
N ASN A 121 22.45 18.45 6.69
CA ASN A 121 23.41 17.34 6.72
C ASN A 121 23.49 16.58 5.38
N GLY A 122 22.67 16.92 4.38
CA GLY A 122 22.67 16.25 3.08
C GLY A 122 22.27 14.78 3.14
N VAL A 123 21.50 14.36 4.16
CA VAL A 123 21.08 12.97 4.32
C VAL A 123 20.02 12.65 3.27
N MET A 124 20.40 11.89 2.25
CA MET A 124 19.50 11.46 1.17
C MET A 124 19.07 10.00 1.36
N LYS A 125 17.77 9.75 1.25
CA LYS A 125 17.19 8.40 1.28
C LYS A 125 17.02 7.84 -0.12
N THR A 126 17.30 6.56 -0.30
CA THR A 126 17.16 5.89 -1.60
C THR A 126 16.02 4.88 -1.59
N ILE A 127 15.15 4.95 -2.59
CA ILE A 127 14.00 4.07 -2.78
C ILE A 127 14.22 3.25 -4.05
N LEU A 128 14.31 1.93 -3.92
CA LEU A 128 14.31 1.01 -5.05
C LEU A 128 12.87 0.70 -5.47
N ILE A 129 12.51 0.95 -6.71
CA ILE A 129 11.24 0.48 -7.26
C ILE A 129 11.45 -0.91 -7.85
N TYR A 130 10.99 -1.90 -7.10
CA TYR A 130 11.02 -3.30 -7.49
C TYR A 130 9.82 -3.58 -8.40
N SER A 131 10.07 -3.58 -9.71
CA SER A 131 9.07 -3.89 -10.73
C SER A 131 9.54 -5.03 -11.62
N ASN A 132 8.69 -6.03 -11.80
CA ASN A 132 8.87 -7.05 -12.82
C ASN A 132 8.62 -6.44 -14.21
N ARG A 133 9.65 -5.86 -14.81
CA ARG A 133 9.65 -5.39 -16.20
C ARG A 133 9.60 -6.55 -17.20
N GLN A 134 8.46 -7.24 -17.27
CA GLN A 134 8.16 -8.15 -18.38
C GLN A 134 6.91 -7.71 -19.18
N ASN A 135 6.07 -6.80 -18.67
CA ASN A 135 4.80 -6.46 -19.32
C ASN A 135 4.65 -4.97 -19.65
N GLY A 136 5.43 -4.46 -20.60
CA GLY A 136 4.97 -3.40 -21.51
C GLY A 136 4.81 -1.97 -20.98
N GLN A 137 5.40 -1.57 -19.84
CA GLN A 137 5.50 -0.14 -19.54
C GLN A 137 6.53 0.50 -20.47
N THR A 138 6.04 1.25 -21.47
CA THR A 138 6.81 1.84 -22.58
C THR A 138 7.65 3.06 -22.19
N LYS A 139 7.54 3.55 -20.95
CA LYS A 139 8.37 4.66 -20.47
C LYS A 139 9.34 4.22 -19.38
N PRO A 140 10.63 4.56 -19.49
CA PRO A 140 11.56 4.39 -18.38
C PRO A 140 11.08 5.24 -17.20
N MET A 141 10.91 4.61 -16.04
CA MET A 141 10.61 5.33 -14.81
C MET A 141 11.76 6.28 -14.51
N LYS A 142 11.44 7.55 -14.25
CA LYS A 142 12.43 8.56 -13.88
C LYS A 142 13.13 8.10 -12.59
N THR A 143 14.45 8.12 -12.62
CA THR A 143 15.31 7.80 -11.47
C THR A 143 15.97 9.07 -10.97
N GLY A 144 16.60 9.02 -9.80
CA GLY A 144 17.17 10.19 -9.14
C GLY A 144 16.15 10.95 -8.30
N ARG A 145 16.50 12.19 -7.96
CA ARG A 145 15.70 13.10 -7.13
C ARG A 145 14.69 13.92 -7.96
N ASP A 146 14.84 13.92 -9.29
CA ASP A 146 14.16 14.86 -10.18
C ASP A 146 12.64 14.88 -10.04
N ILE A 147 12.01 13.73 -9.77
CA ILE A 147 10.56 13.65 -9.60
C ILE A 147 10.10 14.48 -8.39
N PHE A 148 10.81 14.41 -7.26
CA PHE A 148 10.46 15.15 -6.06
C PHE A 148 10.65 16.66 -6.23
N ILE A 149 11.60 17.08 -7.07
CA ILE A 149 11.83 18.49 -7.40
C ILE A 149 10.79 18.99 -8.42
N THR A 150 10.55 18.20 -9.47
CA THR A 150 9.62 18.56 -10.56
C THR A 150 8.19 18.66 -10.05
N ASP A 151 7.78 17.72 -9.19
CA ASP A 151 6.46 17.70 -8.58
C ASP A 151 6.39 18.63 -7.36
N ASN A 152 7.48 19.32 -7.05
CA ASN A 152 7.61 20.27 -5.95
C ASN A 152 7.07 19.64 -4.66
N CYS A 153 7.61 18.48 -4.27
CA CYS A 153 7.23 17.79 -3.04
C CYS A 153 7.78 18.53 -1.80
N PRO A 154 7.01 18.66 -0.69
CA PRO A 154 7.53 19.25 0.54
C PRO A 154 8.67 18.44 1.18
N VAL A 155 8.67 17.13 0.96
CA VAL A 155 9.76 16.22 1.33
C VAL A 155 10.46 15.76 0.06
N ASP A 156 11.69 16.22 -0.13
CA ASP A 156 12.46 16.03 -1.35
C ASP A 156 13.85 15.40 -1.13
N LEU A 157 14.19 14.98 0.10
CA LEU A 157 15.47 14.33 0.45
C LEU A 157 15.47 12.83 0.10
N CYS A 158 14.88 12.50 -1.05
CA CYS A 158 14.68 11.14 -1.53
C CYS A 158 15.20 11.01 -2.97
N SER A 159 15.65 9.81 -3.33
CA SER A 159 16.09 9.47 -4.68
C SER A 159 15.52 8.11 -5.08
N ILE A 160 15.03 8.01 -6.32
CA ILE A 160 14.48 6.77 -6.86
C ILE A 160 15.53 6.03 -7.68
N THR A 161 15.62 4.71 -7.50
CA THR A 161 16.45 3.84 -8.34
C THR A 161 15.65 2.63 -8.83
N ASN A 162 16.08 2.07 -9.95
CA ASN A 162 15.66 0.75 -10.45
C ASN A 162 16.84 -0.23 -10.54
N ASP A 163 18.01 0.15 -10.02
CA ASP A 163 19.20 -0.70 -10.01
C ASP A 163 19.07 -1.77 -8.92
N MET A 164 18.76 -2.98 -9.36
CA MET A 164 18.63 -4.16 -8.53
C MET A 164 19.92 -4.52 -7.79
N LYS A 165 21.10 -4.04 -8.21
CA LYS A 165 22.36 -4.23 -7.47
C LYS A 165 22.35 -3.54 -6.12
N LEU A 166 21.55 -2.48 -5.97
CA LEU A 166 21.41 -1.71 -4.73
C LEU A 166 20.37 -2.31 -3.77
N PHE A 167 19.80 -3.48 -4.08
CA PHE A 167 18.74 -4.10 -3.28
C PHE A 167 19.08 -4.17 -1.79
N HIS A 168 20.32 -4.46 -1.41
CA HIS A 168 20.69 -4.61 0.01
C HIS A 168 21.10 -3.29 0.70
N THR A 169 21.30 -2.21 -0.06
CA THR A 169 21.87 -0.94 0.43
C THR A 169 20.87 0.22 0.45
N VAL A 170 19.77 0.10 -0.30
CA VAL A 170 18.70 1.12 -0.30
C VAL A 170 17.94 1.17 1.02
N ASP A 171 17.45 2.35 1.38
CA ASP A 171 16.66 2.58 2.60
C ASP A 171 15.25 1.99 2.50
N ALA A 172 14.66 2.00 1.31
CA ALA A 172 13.34 1.43 1.07
C ALA A 172 13.24 0.69 -0.26
N ILE A 173 12.35 -0.31 -0.31
CA ILE A 173 11.99 -1.04 -1.53
C ILE A 173 10.47 -0.96 -1.70
N LEU A 174 10.03 -0.43 -2.83
CA LEU A 174 8.63 -0.42 -3.24
C LEU A 174 8.38 -1.57 -4.22
N PHE A 175 7.69 -2.61 -3.76
CA PHE A 175 7.26 -3.73 -4.59
C PHE A 175 5.94 -3.38 -5.27
N ASN A 176 5.92 -3.43 -6.61
CA ASN A 176 4.65 -3.29 -7.31
C ASN A 176 3.78 -4.56 -7.12
N SER A 177 2.47 -4.42 -7.33
CA SER A 177 1.49 -5.52 -7.18
C SER A 177 1.77 -6.75 -8.06
N MET A 178 2.62 -6.59 -9.08
CA MET A 178 3.01 -7.64 -10.02
C MET A 178 4.35 -8.28 -9.64
N ALA A 179 5.05 -7.79 -8.61
CA ALA A 179 6.33 -8.29 -8.15
C ALA A 179 6.23 -9.77 -7.72
N TYR A 180 7.25 -10.56 -8.04
CA TYR A 180 7.39 -11.90 -7.48
C TYR A 180 7.93 -11.75 -6.06
N GLY A 181 7.52 -12.63 -5.15
CA GLY A 181 8.01 -12.65 -3.78
C GLY A 181 9.53 -12.46 -3.73
N PRO A 182 10.04 -11.68 -2.77
CA PRO A 182 11.45 -11.32 -2.76
C PRO A 182 12.29 -12.56 -2.50
N PHE A 183 13.09 -12.93 -3.51
CA PHE A 183 14.09 -14.01 -3.40
C PHE A 183 15.28 -13.62 -2.51
N HIS A 184 15.30 -12.39 -2.02
CA HIS A 184 16.39 -11.79 -1.27
C HIS A 184 16.03 -11.62 0.20
N LYS A 185 17.03 -11.72 1.07
CA LYS A 185 16.88 -11.43 2.50
C LYS A 185 16.82 -9.92 2.74
N LYS A 186 15.84 -9.49 3.53
CA LYS A 186 15.66 -8.10 3.95
C LYS A 186 16.81 -7.61 4.84
N SER A 187 17.35 -6.43 4.53
CA SER A 187 18.35 -5.75 5.37
C SER A 187 17.72 -5.15 6.63
N LYS A 188 18.47 -5.06 7.74
CA LYS A 188 17.94 -4.61 9.05
C LYS A 188 17.40 -3.16 9.05
N ASN A 189 17.97 -2.28 8.22
CA ASN A 189 17.65 -0.85 8.19
C ASN A 189 16.85 -0.48 6.93
N GLN A 190 16.12 -1.44 6.37
CA GLN A 190 15.42 -1.31 5.11
C GLN A 190 13.93 -1.49 5.28
N VAL A 191 13.15 -0.57 4.72
CA VAL A 191 11.69 -0.60 4.73
C VAL A 191 11.16 -1.23 3.44
N TRP A 192 10.33 -2.26 3.56
CA TRP A 192 9.65 -2.89 2.42
C TRP A 192 8.21 -2.42 2.36
N ILE A 193 7.86 -1.83 1.24
CA ILE A 193 6.55 -1.26 0.97
C ILE A 193 5.91 -2.06 -0.16
N TYR A 194 4.71 -2.59 0.06
CA TYR A 194 3.96 -3.28 -0.98
C TYR A 194 2.88 -2.36 -1.55
N TYR A 195 2.98 -2.05 -2.85
CA TYR A 195 2.04 -1.20 -3.55
C TYR A 195 0.97 -2.01 -4.27
N LEU A 196 -0.29 -1.82 -3.91
CA LEU A 196 -1.41 -2.62 -4.37
C LEU A 196 -2.66 -1.78 -4.64
N LEU A 197 -3.01 -1.61 -5.91
CA LEU A 197 -4.30 -1.01 -6.30
C LEU A 197 -5.33 -2.02 -6.84
N GLU A 198 -4.90 -3.25 -7.10
CA GLU A 198 -5.77 -4.30 -7.64
C GLU A 198 -6.65 -4.94 -6.57
N SER A 199 -7.83 -5.41 -6.97
CA SER A 199 -8.72 -6.16 -6.07
C SER A 199 -8.10 -7.47 -5.60
N PRO A 200 -8.50 -8.05 -4.45
CA PRO A 200 -7.99 -9.33 -3.98
C PRO A 200 -8.08 -10.46 -5.02
N LEU A 201 -9.13 -10.47 -5.86
CA LEU A 201 -9.32 -11.47 -6.91
C LEU A 201 -8.31 -11.32 -8.06
N ASN A 202 -7.86 -10.10 -8.34
CA ASN A 202 -6.86 -9.81 -9.36
C ASN A 202 -5.43 -9.85 -8.80
N SER A 203 -5.29 -9.87 -7.48
CA SER A 203 -4.02 -9.85 -6.75
C SER A 203 -3.52 -11.27 -6.47
N LYS A 204 -3.28 -12.03 -7.55
CA LYS A 204 -3.04 -13.49 -7.51
C LYS A 204 -1.92 -13.94 -6.57
N ARG A 205 -0.99 -13.06 -6.20
CA ARG A 205 0.20 -13.38 -5.37
C ARG A 205 0.24 -12.66 -4.04
N LEU A 206 -0.88 -12.10 -3.58
CA LEU A 206 -0.95 -11.45 -2.28
C LEU A 206 -0.50 -12.38 -1.13
N PHE A 207 -0.70 -13.69 -1.27
CA PHE A 207 -0.29 -14.68 -0.27
C PHE A 207 1.24 -14.89 -0.17
N GLU A 208 2.00 -14.57 -1.22
CA GLU A 208 3.47 -14.66 -1.23
C GLU A 208 4.11 -13.49 -0.47
N MET A 209 3.37 -12.38 -0.38
CA MET A 209 3.71 -11.18 0.39
C MET A 209 3.22 -11.36 1.83
N ASN A 210 3.98 -12.09 2.65
CA ASN A 210 3.64 -12.28 4.07
C ASN A 210 4.14 -11.11 4.94
N ASP A 211 3.42 -10.85 6.03
CA ASP A 211 3.67 -9.79 7.03
C ASP A 211 5.07 -9.88 7.69
N GLN A 212 5.74 -11.04 7.58
CA GLN A 212 7.11 -11.21 8.06
C GLN A 212 8.12 -10.37 7.27
N PHE A 213 7.78 -9.96 6.05
CA PHE A 213 8.71 -9.29 5.14
C PHE A 213 8.32 -7.83 4.89
N ILE A 214 7.03 -7.56 4.70
CA ILE A 214 6.52 -6.23 4.38
C ILE A 214 6.38 -5.40 5.67
N ASN A 215 6.91 -4.17 5.65
CA ASN A 215 6.70 -3.22 6.74
C ASN A 215 5.41 -2.42 6.55
N MET A 216 5.15 -2.01 5.31
CA MET A 216 4.10 -1.05 4.99
C MET A 216 3.34 -1.48 3.75
N ILE A 217 2.03 -1.21 3.74
CA ILE A 217 1.16 -1.42 2.59
C ILE A 217 0.72 -0.06 2.06
N ALA A 218 0.87 0.14 0.74
CA ALA A 218 0.37 1.29 0.02
C ALA A 218 -0.81 0.86 -0.87
N SER A 219 -2.04 1.24 -0.51
CA SER A 219 -3.25 0.75 -1.19
C SER A 219 -4.43 1.73 -1.11
N TYR A 220 -5.48 1.49 -1.88
CA TYR A 220 -6.72 2.27 -1.86
C TYR A 220 -7.52 2.08 -0.56
N ARG A 221 -7.20 1.06 0.25
CA ARG A 221 -7.89 0.83 1.53
C ARG A 221 -7.49 1.87 2.57
N ARG A 222 -8.47 2.37 3.33
CA ARG A 222 -8.26 3.35 4.41
C ARG A 222 -7.43 2.81 5.57
N ASP A 223 -7.38 1.49 5.76
CA ASP A 223 -6.58 0.83 6.79
C ASP A 223 -5.16 0.47 6.33
N SER A 224 -4.73 0.92 5.15
CA SER A 224 -3.34 0.79 4.70
C SER A 224 -2.42 1.83 5.35
N ASP A 225 -1.11 1.53 5.41
CA ASP A 225 -0.10 2.45 5.97
C ASP A 225 0.03 3.73 5.14
N ILE A 226 0.09 3.60 3.81
CA ILE A 226 0.12 4.72 2.86
C ILE A 226 -1.16 4.69 2.03
N VAL A 227 -2.05 5.63 2.27
CA VAL A 227 -3.36 5.64 1.60
C VAL A 227 -3.17 6.14 0.18
N THR A 228 -3.35 5.25 -0.78
CA THR A 228 -3.15 5.53 -2.21
C THR A 228 -4.43 5.20 -2.97
N PRO A 229 -5.44 6.07 -2.95
CA PRO A 229 -6.66 5.83 -3.72
C PRO A 229 -6.39 5.99 -5.21
N TYR A 230 -7.34 5.54 -6.04
CA TYR A 230 -7.35 5.92 -7.45
C TYR A 230 -7.53 7.44 -7.59
N GLU A 231 -8.53 7.97 -6.90
CA GLU A 231 -8.87 9.39 -6.89
C GLU A 231 -9.48 9.75 -5.52
N LYS A 232 -9.38 11.03 -5.15
CA LYS A 232 -10.08 11.60 -4.00
C LYS A 232 -10.85 12.83 -4.44
N PHE A 233 -12.15 12.83 -4.21
CA PHE A 233 -12.99 14.00 -4.40
C PHE A 233 -12.95 14.86 -3.14
N VAL A 234 -12.63 16.13 -3.32
CA VAL A 234 -12.74 17.15 -2.28
C VAL A 234 -13.69 18.22 -2.78
N SER A 235 -14.67 18.59 -1.96
CA SER A 235 -15.50 19.75 -2.27
C SER A 235 -14.62 20.99 -2.12
N ILE A 236 -14.39 21.66 -3.23
CA ILE A 236 -13.84 23.02 -3.23
C ILE A 236 -15.07 23.89 -3.47
N GLU A 237 -15.49 24.64 -2.46
CA GLU A 237 -16.41 25.76 -2.69
C GLU A 237 -15.61 26.79 -3.50
N ASP A 238 -15.60 26.61 -4.83
CA ASP A 238 -15.15 27.65 -5.74
C ASP A 238 -16.29 28.68 -5.78
N ASP A 239 -15.99 29.95 -5.54
CA ASP A 239 -16.92 31.06 -5.82
C ASP A 239 -17.33 31.13 -7.32
N ASP A 240 -16.75 30.27 -8.17
CA ASP A 240 -17.07 30.13 -9.59
C ASP A 240 -17.41 28.66 -9.93
N GLU A 241 -18.71 28.42 -10.12
CA GLU A 241 -19.43 27.16 -10.33
C GLU A 241 -19.03 26.29 -11.55
N ASN A 242 -17.83 26.43 -12.15
CA ASN A 242 -17.60 25.95 -13.52
C ASN A 242 -16.30 25.21 -13.87
N LYS A 243 -15.52 24.67 -12.92
CA LYS A 243 -14.37 23.81 -13.29
C LYS A 243 -14.21 22.60 -12.38
N VAL A 244 -14.66 21.44 -12.85
CA VAL A 244 -14.27 20.13 -12.31
C VAL A 244 -12.75 20.01 -12.46
N ASN A 245 -12.04 20.09 -11.33
CA ASN A 245 -10.58 20.08 -11.29
C ASN A 245 -10.08 18.64 -11.07
N ASN A 246 -9.33 18.12 -12.04
CA ASN A 246 -8.58 16.88 -11.87
C ASN A 246 -7.33 17.12 -11.02
N LEU A 247 -7.03 16.17 -10.13
CA LEU A 247 -5.77 16.07 -9.41
C LEU A 247 -4.61 15.86 -10.40
N ARG A 248 -3.45 16.45 -10.12
CA ARG A 248 -2.26 16.40 -10.98
C ARG A 248 -1.48 15.10 -10.82
#